data_AF-A0A7K0A5M2-F1
#
_entry.id   AF-A0A7K0A5M2-F1
#
_cell.length_a   1.000
_cell.length_b   1.000
_cell.length_c   1.000
_cell.angle_alpha   90.00
_cell.angle_beta   90.00
_cell.angle_gamma   90.00
#
_symmetry.space_group_name_H-M   'P 1'
#
loop_
_entity.id
_entity.type
_entity.pdbx_description
1 polymer ?
#
loop_
_entity_poly.entity_id
_entity_poly.type
_entity_poly.pdbx_seq_one_letter_code
_entity_poly.pdbx_strand_id
1 'polypeptide(L)'
;MTGAAGVGALVLLGWAVGTVAGGAWTQSWNVVRRGHFRIVAWSTLMLGGLSLLAVRATGADPVWPWAVAFVGVSLLYLVVQYSRTDVPGTVVGAAAALVGAAALIVATDSLPEWPPALAVLELLAGALLLGAVTNGMLLGHWYLNQPGLKPWALGRLSDLCLAGVAASAVLGLVAGGRLAGAETEGAVLGLQGFGESFGVFFYGIWIALLIFTGVVSWMARRCVKIRSIQSATGLFYVAILTAGVSEFLVRYLMVNAS
;
A
#
# COMPACT_ATOMS: atom_id res chain seq x y z
N MET A 1 -14.37 -4.61 -12.25
CA MET A 1 -13.07 -3.97 -12.58
C MET A 1 -12.20 -5.01 -13.27
N THR A 2 -11.93 -4.90 -14.56
CA THR A 2 -11.14 -5.91 -15.31
C THR A 2 -9.94 -5.28 -16.01
N GLY A 3 -8.96 -6.11 -16.37
CA GLY A 3 -7.76 -5.70 -17.12
C GLY A 3 -6.86 -4.71 -16.37
N ALA A 4 -5.99 -4.03 -17.13
CA ALA A 4 -4.96 -3.14 -16.59
C ALA A 4 -5.53 -1.98 -15.74
N ALA A 5 -6.69 -1.45 -16.12
CA ALA A 5 -7.35 -0.39 -15.35
C ALA A 5 -7.82 -0.89 -13.97
N GLY A 6 -8.32 -2.14 -13.89
CA GLY A 6 -8.72 -2.76 -12.63
C GLY A 6 -7.54 -2.95 -11.67
N VAL A 7 -6.43 -3.47 -12.18
CA VAL A 7 -5.19 -3.63 -11.41
C VAL A 7 -4.71 -2.28 -10.88
N GLY A 8 -4.59 -1.28 -11.77
CA GLY A 8 -4.16 0.07 -11.39
C GLY A 8 -5.07 0.69 -10.32
N ALA A 9 -6.39 0.54 -10.45
CA ALA A 9 -7.34 1.06 -9.49
C ALA A 9 -7.21 0.40 -8.10
N LEU A 10 -7.08 -0.93 -8.03
CA LEU A 10 -6.90 -1.66 -6.77
C LEU A 10 -5.58 -1.31 -6.09
N VAL A 11 -4.48 -1.21 -6.86
CA VAL A 11 -3.16 -0.84 -6.33
C VAL A 11 -3.17 0.58 -5.80
N LEU A 12 -3.64 1.55 -6.59
CA LEU A 12 -3.65 2.96 -6.20
C LEU A 12 -4.58 3.21 -5.00
N LEU A 13 -5.75 2.56 -4.98
CA LEU A 13 -6.68 2.66 -3.85
C LEU A 13 -6.02 2.09 -2.59
N GLY A 14 -5.51 0.86 -2.65
CA GLY A 14 -4.83 0.22 -1.52
C GLY A 14 -3.64 1.02 -1.01
N TRP A 15 -2.85 1.58 -1.92
CA TRP A 15 -1.70 2.44 -1.57
C TRP A 15 -2.14 3.72 -0.87
N ALA A 16 -3.16 4.41 -1.38
CA ALA A 16 -3.67 5.64 -0.77
C ALA A 16 -4.23 5.37 0.64
N VAL A 17 -5.05 4.31 0.78
CA VAL A 17 -5.65 3.88 2.05
C VAL A 17 -4.57 3.51 3.06
N GLY A 18 -3.59 2.72 2.63
CA GLY A 18 -2.43 2.35 3.44
C GLY A 18 -1.64 3.56 3.93
N THR A 19 -1.41 4.53 3.04
CA THR A 19 -0.61 5.74 3.35
C THR A 19 -1.29 6.54 4.46
N VAL A 20 -2.60 6.77 4.38
CA VAL A 20 -3.32 7.51 5.43
C VAL A 20 -3.47 6.71 6.71
N ALA A 21 -3.69 5.39 6.64
CA ALA A 21 -3.79 4.52 7.80
C ALA A 21 -2.48 4.49 8.61
N GLY A 22 -1.34 4.32 7.93
CA GLY A 22 -0.01 4.37 8.54
C GLY A 22 0.31 5.75 9.14
N GLY A 23 -0.09 6.83 8.46
CA GLY A 23 0.04 8.20 8.95
C GLY A 23 -0.77 8.44 10.22
N ALA A 24 -2.05 8.02 10.23
CA ALA A 24 -2.94 8.14 11.38
C ALA A 24 -2.45 7.31 12.58
N TRP A 25 -1.98 6.08 12.36
CA TRP A 25 -1.40 5.22 13.40
C TRP A 25 -0.19 5.88 14.09
N THR A 26 0.66 6.55 13.30
CA THR A 26 1.93 7.12 13.77
C THR A 26 1.85 8.59 14.14
N GLN A 27 0.67 9.20 14.01
CA GLN A 27 0.41 10.61 14.27
C GLN A 27 0.83 10.99 15.69
N SER A 28 1.88 11.81 15.81
CA SER A 28 2.33 12.38 17.09
C SER A 28 3.21 13.59 16.87
N TRP A 29 2.68 14.78 17.15
CA TRP A 29 3.40 16.04 16.96
C TRP A 29 4.47 16.32 18.01
N ASN A 30 4.40 15.59 19.13
CA ASN A 30 5.43 15.60 20.18
C ASN A 30 6.70 14.85 19.77
N VAL A 31 6.62 14.02 18.72
CA VAL A 31 7.73 13.17 18.27
C VAL A 31 8.18 13.58 16.87
N VAL A 32 7.25 13.87 15.96
CA VAL A 32 7.52 14.18 14.56
C VAL A 32 6.86 15.52 14.20
N ARG A 33 7.57 16.39 13.47
CA ARG A 33 7.05 17.72 13.11
C ARG A 33 5.86 17.61 12.16
N ARG A 34 4.94 18.59 12.24
CA ARG A 34 3.73 18.70 11.40
C ARG A 34 4.00 18.62 9.89
N GLY A 35 5.14 19.12 9.45
CA GLY A 35 5.53 19.13 8.03
C GLY A 35 5.55 17.72 7.41
N HIS A 36 6.00 16.71 8.16
CA HIS A 36 5.96 15.32 7.70
C HIS A 36 4.53 14.85 7.42
N PHE A 37 3.60 15.09 8.35
CA PHE A 37 2.21 14.67 8.19
C PHE A 37 1.46 15.44 7.11
N ARG A 38 1.86 16.68 6.80
CA ARG A 38 1.37 17.39 5.61
C ARG A 38 1.81 16.72 4.32
N ILE A 39 3.07 16.27 4.23
CA ILE A 39 3.55 15.51 3.07
C ILE A 39 2.80 14.20 2.94
N VAL A 40 2.61 13.46 4.04
CA VAL A 40 1.80 12.22 4.05
C VAL A 40 0.39 12.51 3.53
N ALA A 41 -0.27 13.57 4.00
CA ALA A 41 -1.60 13.95 3.54
C ALA A 41 -1.65 14.34 2.04
N TRP A 42 -0.64 15.07 1.55
CA TRP A 42 -0.52 15.37 0.11
C TRP A 42 -0.28 14.11 -0.72
N SER A 43 0.58 13.20 -0.26
CA SER A 43 0.81 11.91 -0.92
C SER A 43 -0.47 11.07 -0.96
N THR A 44 -1.22 10.99 0.14
CA THR A 44 -2.54 10.35 0.19
C THR A 44 -3.49 10.96 -0.83
N LEU A 45 -3.58 12.29 -0.91
CA LEU A 45 -4.47 12.97 -1.86
C LEU A 45 -4.08 12.73 -3.31
N MET A 46 -2.78 12.76 -3.62
CA MET A 46 -2.29 12.47 -4.97
C MET A 46 -2.63 11.03 -5.37
N LEU A 47 -2.31 10.05 -4.51
CA LEU A 47 -2.64 8.64 -4.76
C LEU A 47 -4.15 8.41 -4.82
N GLY A 48 -4.93 9.06 -3.95
CA GLY A 48 -6.38 8.98 -3.91
C GLY A 48 -7.03 9.59 -5.16
N GLY A 49 -6.52 10.71 -5.66
CA GLY A 49 -6.96 11.31 -6.92
C GLY A 49 -6.67 10.43 -8.13
N LEU A 50 -5.47 9.84 -8.20
CA LEU A 50 -5.12 8.86 -9.23
C LEU A 50 -5.98 7.59 -9.13
N SER A 51 -6.21 7.10 -7.91
CA SER A 51 -7.12 5.99 -7.64
C SER A 51 -8.52 6.29 -8.14
N LEU A 52 -9.04 7.49 -7.88
CA LEU A 52 -10.35 7.92 -8.37
C LEU A 52 -10.41 7.85 -9.90
N LEU A 53 -9.44 8.46 -10.60
CA LEU A 53 -9.37 8.39 -12.07
C LEU A 53 -9.31 6.95 -12.58
N ALA A 54 -8.53 6.09 -11.93
CA ALA A 54 -8.43 4.68 -12.29
C ALA A 54 -9.76 3.93 -12.06
N VAL A 55 -10.44 4.14 -10.92
CA VAL A 55 -11.77 3.57 -10.65
C VAL A 55 -12.77 4.05 -11.70
N ARG A 56 -12.76 5.34 -12.09
CA ARG A 56 -13.63 5.86 -13.15
C ARG A 56 -13.40 5.14 -14.48
N ALA A 57 -12.14 4.91 -14.83
CA ALA A 57 -11.77 4.24 -16.08
C ALA A 57 -12.23 2.78 -16.14
N THR A 58 -12.43 2.13 -14.99
CA THR A 58 -12.96 0.75 -14.94
C THR A 58 -14.48 0.63 -15.13
N GLY A 59 -15.22 1.75 -15.04
CA GLY A 59 -16.69 1.72 -15.03
C GLY A 59 -17.30 1.06 -13.79
N ALA A 60 -16.54 0.89 -12.71
CA ALA A 60 -17.02 0.26 -11.47
C ALA A 60 -17.89 1.20 -10.64
N ASP A 61 -19.18 1.25 -10.97
CA ASP A 61 -20.17 2.12 -10.33
C ASP A 61 -20.30 1.92 -8.81
N PRO A 62 -20.21 0.71 -8.23
CA PRO A 62 -20.33 0.54 -6.77
C PRO A 62 -19.16 1.13 -5.97
N VAL A 63 -17.94 1.07 -6.52
CA VAL A 63 -16.71 1.53 -5.82
C VAL A 63 -16.57 3.06 -5.89
N TRP A 64 -17.06 3.66 -6.98
CA TRP A 64 -16.96 5.09 -7.24
C TRP A 64 -17.39 6.00 -6.07
N PRO A 65 -18.59 5.88 -5.47
CA PRO A 65 -19.01 6.76 -4.37
C PRO A 65 -18.10 6.65 -3.14
N TRP A 66 -17.59 5.45 -2.85
CA TRP A 66 -16.67 5.22 -1.73
C TRP A 66 -15.29 5.82 -2.00
N ALA A 67 -14.79 5.71 -3.24
CA ALA A 67 -13.55 6.36 -3.64
C ALA A 67 -13.65 7.90 -3.56
N VAL A 68 -14.78 8.49 -3.99
CA VAL A 68 -15.05 9.93 -3.84
C VAL A 68 -15.09 10.32 -2.36
N ALA A 69 -15.82 9.57 -1.53
CA ALA A 69 -15.87 9.82 -0.09
C ALA A 69 -14.48 9.75 0.56
N PHE A 70 -13.69 8.73 0.21
CA PHE A 70 -12.32 8.57 0.68
C PHE A 70 -11.43 9.77 0.34
N VAL A 71 -11.48 10.26 -0.91
CA VAL A 71 -10.73 11.45 -1.34
C VAL A 71 -11.22 12.70 -0.59
N GLY A 72 -12.53 12.85 -0.40
CA GLY A 72 -13.11 13.97 0.37
C GLY A 72 -12.65 13.99 1.82
N VAL A 73 -12.66 12.85 2.52
CA VAL A 73 -12.16 12.77 3.90
C VAL A 73 -10.62 12.92 3.95
N SER A 74 -9.90 12.46 2.92
CA SER A 74 -8.46 12.70 2.79
C SER A 74 -8.12 14.18 2.58
N LEU A 75 -8.99 14.93 1.92
CA LEU A 75 -8.86 16.39 1.80
C LEU A 75 -9.06 17.05 3.17
N LEU A 76 -10.06 16.60 3.94
CA LEU A 76 -10.23 17.06 5.30
C LEU A 76 -9.01 16.71 6.18
N TYR A 77 -8.44 15.50 6.01
CA TYR A 77 -7.20 15.10 6.70
C TYR A 77 -6.07 16.08 6.42
N LEU A 78 -5.86 16.48 5.14
CA LEU A 78 -4.89 17.50 4.77
C LEU A 78 -5.16 18.84 5.46
N VAL A 79 -6.39 19.36 5.36
CA VAL A 79 -6.77 20.65 5.96
C VAL A 79 -6.48 20.66 7.46
N VAL A 80 -6.80 19.55 8.14
CA VAL A 80 -6.60 19.41 9.56
C VAL A 80 -5.11 19.34 9.96
N GLN A 81 -4.19 18.94 9.09
CA GLN A 81 -2.75 19.05 9.35
C GLN A 81 -2.23 20.50 9.43
N TYR A 82 -3.05 21.49 9.07
CA TYR A 82 -2.77 22.91 9.28
C TYR A 82 -3.36 23.46 10.59
N SER A 83 -4.10 22.65 11.35
CA SER A 83 -4.61 23.02 12.67
C SER A 83 -3.48 23.09 13.72
N ARG A 84 -3.82 23.52 14.94
CA ARG A 84 -2.87 23.67 16.06
C ARG A 84 -2.77 22.45 16.98
N THR A 85 -3.53 21.39 16.73
CA THR A 85 -3.57 20.17 17.57
C THR A 85 -3.45 18.89 16.73
N ASP A 86 -2.90 17.82 17.31
CA ASP A 86 -2.70 16.52 16.66
C ASP A 86 -3.95 15.64 16.65
N VAL A 87 -4.79 15.74 17.68
CA VAL A 87 -6.03 14.94 17.85
C VAL A 87 -6.92 14.96 16.61
N PRO A 88 -7.28 16.13 16.03
CA PRO A 88 -8.08 16.15 14.82
C PRO A 88 -7.41 15.40 13.65
N GLY A 89 -6.08 15.47 13.54
CA GLY A 89 -5.35 14.75 12.51
C GLY A 89 -5.44 13.24 12.67
N THR A 90 -5.32 12.73 13.90
CA THR A 90 -5.50 11.30 14.19
C THR A 90 -6.92 10.85 13.91
N VAL A 91 -7.93 11.60 14.38
CA VAL A 91 -9.35 11.25 14.21
C VAL A 91 -9.77 11.26 12.74
N VAL A 92 -9.45 12.33 12.01
CA VAL A 92 -9.80 12.44 10.59
C VAL A 92 -8.99 11.47 9.74
N GLY A 93 -7.71 11.24 10.07
CA GLY A 93 -6.89 10.23 9.40
C GLY A 93 -7.43 8.81 9.59
N ALA A 94 -7.87 8.47 10.79
CA ALA A 94 -8.52 7.19 11.07
C ALA A 94 -9.87 7.07 10.33
N ALA A 95 -10.67 8.14 10.29
CA ALA A 95 -11.91 8.16 9.51
C ALA A 95 -11.65 7.96 8.01
N ALA A 96 -10.62 8.62 7.45
CA ALA A 96 -10.20 8.41 6.06
C ALA A 96 -9.78 6.96 5.81
N ALA A 97 -9.01 6.36 6.73
CA ALA A 97 -8.61 4.97 6.64
C ALA A 97 -9.81 4.01 6.66
N LEU A 98 -10.82 4.25 7.50
CA LEU A 98 -12.03 3.43 7.57
C LEU A 98 -12.89 3.55 6.30
N VAL A 99 -13.10 4.76 5.79
CA VAL A 99 -13.82 4.98 4.52
C VAL A 99 -13.06 4.34 3.36
N GLY A 100 -11.73 4.44 3.37
CA GLY A 100 -10.86 3.77 2.40
C GLY A 100 -10.93 2.25 2.47
N ALA A 101 -10.93 1.68 3.68
CA ALA A 101 -11.12 0.24 3.88
C ALA A 101 -12.49 -0.22 3.38
N ALA A 102 -13.56 0.56 3.60
CA ALA A 102 -14.87 0.29 3.03
C ALA A 102 -14.84 0.31 1.49
N ALA A 103 -14.13 1.27 0.88
CA ALA A 103 -13.92 1.29 -0.57
C ALA A 103 -13.21 0.04 -1.08
N LEU A 104 -12.19 -0.45 -0.37
CA LEU A 104 -11.50 -1.71 -0.70
C LEU A 104 -12.41 -2.92 -0.57
N ILE A 105 -13.26 -2.97 0.47
CA ILE A 105 -14.24 -4.05 0.65
C ILE A 105 -15.20 -4.08 -0.55
N VAL A 106 -15.79 -2.94 -0.91
CA VAL A 106 -16.68 -2.86 -2.08
C VAL A 106 -15.95 -3.17 -3.38
N ALA A 107 -14.66 -2.86 -3.49
CA ALA A 107 -13.87 -3.23 -4.66
C ALA A 107 -13.70 -4.75 -4.83
N THR A 108 -13.91 -5.55 -3.77
CA THR A 108 -13.88 -7.02 -3.90
C THR A 108 -15.06 -7.59 -4.66
N ASP A 109 -16.18 -6.86 -4.80
CA ASP A 109 -17.31 -7.25 -5.64
C ASP A 109 -16.92 -7.35 -7.13
N SER A 110 -15.80 -6.72 -7.51
CA SER A 110 -15.21 -6.85 -8.84
C SER A 110 -14.30 -8.07 -9.03
N LEU A 111 -14.15 -8.92 -8.02
CA LEU A 111 -13.34 -10.14 -8.02
C LEU A 111 -14.22 -11.36 -7.70
N PRO A 112 -15.19 -11.72 -8.58
CA PRO A 112 -16.22 -12.71 -8.27
C PRO A 112 -15.67 -14.13 -8.04
N GLU A 113 -14.53 -14.48 -8.64
CA GLU A 113 -13.89 -15.79 -8.50
C GLU A 113 -13.14 -15.95 -7.16
N TRP A 114 -13.04 -14.88 -6.37
CA TRP A 114 -12.35 -14.89 -5.09
C TRP A 114 -13.33 -15.12 -3.93
N PRO A 115 -12.98 -15.96 -2.93
CA PRO A 115 -13.69 -15.98 -1.66
C PRO A 115 -13.68 -14.56 -1.04
N PRO A 116 -14.85 -13.95 -0.71
CA PRO A 116 -14.91 -12.54 -0.34
C PRO A 116 -13.99 -12.17 0.83
N ALA A 117 -13.94 -13.02 1.86
CA ALA A 117 -13.07 -12.80 3.01
C ALA A 117 -11.58 -12.80 2.63
N LEU A 118 -11.16 -13.68 1.72
CA LEU A 118 -9.77 -13.76 1.27
C LEU A 118 -9.40 -12.53 0.42
N ALA A 119 -10.28 -12.12 -0.50
CA ALA A 119 -10.07 -10.91 -1.31
C ALA A 119 -9.94 -9.66 -0.43
N VAL A 120 -10.83 -9.49 0.57
CA VAL A 120 -10.76 -8.36 1.50
C VAL A 120 -9.44 -8.38 2.26
N LEU A 121 -9.05 -9.54 2.81
CA LEU A 121 -7.82 -9.66 3.58
C LEU A 121 -6.58 -9.36 2.73
N GLU A 122 -6.53 -9.84 1.48
CA GLU A 122 -5.44 -9.55 0.53
C GLU A 122 -5.32 -8.06 0.23
N LEU A 123 -6.46 -7.41 -0.05
CA LEU A 123 -6.50 -5.97 -0.30
C LEU A 123 -6.01 -5.17 0.91
N LEU A 124 -6.43 -5.54 2.12
CA LEU A 124 -6.02 -4.89 3.36
C LEU A 124 -4.55 -5.17 3.72
N ALA A 125 -4.05 -6.38 3.47
CA ALA A 125 -2.65 -6.73 3.72
C ALA A 125 -1.69 -5.92 2.81
N GLY A 126 -2.06 -5.74 1.55
CA GLY A 126 -1.28 -4.87 0.67
C GLY A 126 -1.38 -3.39 1.01
N ALA A 127 -2.55 -2.92 1.43
CA ALA A 127 -2.69 -1.57 1.98
C ALA A 127 -1.79 -1.38 3.21
N LEU A 128 -1.74 -2.37 4.11
CA LEU A 128 -0.85 -2.37 5.27
C LEU A 128 0.63 -2.30 4.85
N LEU A 129 1.07 -3.16 3.91
CA LEU A 129 2.45 -3.19 3.43
C LEU A 129 2.85 -1.87 2.74
N LEU A 130 2.08 -1.44 1.75
CA LEU A 130 2.33 -0.19 0.99
C LEU A 130 2.28 1.03 1.91
N GLY A 131 1.32 1.06 2.83
CA GLY A 131 1.20 2.10 3.83
C GLY A 131 2.41 2.18 4.76
N ALA A 132 2.83 1.04 5.31
CA ALA A 132 3.96 0.97 6.23
C ALA A 132 5.27 1.35 5.56
N VAL A 133 5.53 0.85 4.35
CA VAL A 133 6.78 1.14 3.63
C VAL A 133 6.83 2.60 3.15
N THR A 134 5.69 3.17 2.72
CA THR A 134 5.60 4.57 2.30
C THR A 134 5.82 5.51 3.48
N ASN A 135 5.14 5.27 4.60
CA ASN A 135 5.33 6.07 5.81
C ASN A 135 6.76 5.90 6.36
N GLY A 136 7.31 4.67 6.34
CA GLY A 136 8.69 4.41 6.75
C GLY A 136 9.71 5.17 5.90
N MET A 137 9.54 5.19 4.58
CA MET A 137 10.37 5.96 3.66
C MET A 137 10.24 7.47 3.89
N LEU A 138 9.02 8.01 3.92
CA LEU A 138 8.78 9.44 4.12
C LEU A 138 9.31 9.92 5.47
N LEU A 139 9.14 9.11 6.53
CA LEU A 139 9.67 9.44 7.84
C LEU A 139 11.20 9.34 7.83
N GLY A 140 11.77 8.29 7.23
CA GLY A 140 13.21 8.14 7.07
C GLY A 140 13.86 9.32 6.35
N HIS A 141 13.24 9.83 5.28
CA HIS A 141 13.70 11.04 4.59
C HIS A 141 13.66 12.26 5.53
N TRP A 142 12.60 12.40 6.31
CA TRP A 142 12.46 13.50 7.27
C TRP A 142 13.55 13.48 8.36
N TYR A 143 14.01 12.30 8.80
CA TYR A 143 15.14 12.19 9.73
C TYR A 143 16.46 12.71 9.16
N LEU A 144 16.66 12.64 7.83
CA LEU A 144 17.87 13.18 7.20
C LEU A 144 17.91 14.71 7.26
N ASN A 145 16.74 15.34 7.09
CA ASN A 145 16.62 16.81 7.11
C ASN A 145 16.45 17.39 8.52
N GLN A 146 16.08 16.56 9.50
CA GLN A 146 15.89 16.97 10.90
C GLN A 146 16.49 15.93 11.86
N PRO A 147 17.81 16.02 12.12
CA PRO A 147 18.46 15.18 13.11
C PRO A 147 17.84 15.36 14.50
N GLY A 148 17.77 14.29 15.29
CA GLY A 148 17.33 14.32 16.70
C GLY A 148 15.93 13.76 16.98
N LEU A 149 15.22 13.27 15.96
CA LEU A 149 13.96 12.55 16.15
C LEU A 149 14.19 11.19 16.84
N LYS A 150 13.23 10.73 17.63
CA LYS A 150 13.40 9.52 18.44
C LYS A 150 13.42 8.27 17.54
N PRO A 151 14.49 7.46 17.49
CA PRO A 151 14.61 6.33 16.54
C PRO A 151 13.47 5.30 16.59
N TRP A 152 12.79 5.17 17.73
CA TRP A 152 11.69 4.20 17.87
C TRP A 152 10.50 4.50 16.96
N ALA A 153 10.27 5.75 16.53
CA ALA A 153 9.14 6.08 15.66
C ALA A 153 9.31 5.40 14.29
N LEU A 154 10.51 5.50 13.71
CA LEU A 154 10.87 4.74 12.50
C LEU A 154 10.88 3.23 12.77
N GLY A 155 11.31 2.81 13.96
CA GLY A 155 11.27 1.41 14.39
C GLY A 155 9.86 0.81 14.37
N ARG A 156 8.84 1.54 14.81
CA ARG A 156 7.43 1.11 14.75
C ARG A 156 6.95 0.92 13.31
N LEU A 157 7.37 1.78 12.38
CA LEU A 157 7.03 1.64 10.96
C LEU A 157 7.77 0.47 10.31
N SER A 158 9.01 0.22 10.69
CA SER A 158 9.72 -1.00 10.28
C SER A 158 9.03 -2.26 10.78
N ASP A 159 8.57 -2.27 12.04
CA ASP A 159 7.81 -3.40 12.61
C ASP A 159 6.45 -3.58 11.89
N LEU A 160 5.76 -2.47 11.56
CA LEU A 160 4.52 -2.48 10.76
C LEU A 160 4.75 -2.99 9.34
N CYS A 161 5.88 -2.64 8.72
CA CYS A 161 6.26 -3.10 7.39
C CYS A 161 6.51 -4.61 7.37
N LEU A 162 7.22 -5.13 8.37
CA LEU A 162 7.41 -6.57 8.54
C LEU A 162 6.08 -7.31 8.77
N ALA A 163 5.15 -6.71 9.54
CA ALA A 163 3.81 -7.27 9.71
C ALA A 163 3.03 -7.28 8.37
N GLY A 164 3.14 -6.23 7.56
CA GLY A 164 2.56 -6.17 6.22
C GLY A 164 3.13 -7.24 5.28
N VAL A 165 4.45 -7.42 5.29
CA VAL A 165 5.11 -8.50 4.52
C VAL A 165 4.60 -9.87 4.97
N ALA A 166 4.53 -10.11 6.28
CA ALA A 166 4.02 -11.38 6.80
C ALA A 166 2.55 -11.62 6.43
N ALA A 167 1.70 -10.59 6.49
CA ALA A 167 0.30 -10.68 6.09
C ALA A 167 0.15 -11.00 4.59
N SER A 168 0.84 -10.26 3.72
CA SER A 168 0.87 -10.50 2.26
C SER A 168 1.42 -11.91 1.95
N ALA A 169 2.45 -12.36 2.66
CA ALA A 169 3.02 -13.70 2.46
C ALA A 169 2.03 -14.80 2.87
N VAL A 170 1.42 -14.70 4.05
CA VAL A 170 0.48 -15.72 4.54
C VAL A 170 -0.73 -15.82 3.61
N LEU A 171 -1.34 -14.68 3.25
CA LEU A 171 -2.52 -14.66 2.41
C LEU A 171 -2.21 -15.12 0.98
N GLY A 172 -1.12 -14.64 0.40
CA GLY A 172 -0.73 -15.04 -0.96
C GLY A 172 -0.31 -16.50 -1.05
N LEU A 173 0.30 -17.07 0.00
CA LEU A 173 0.56 -18.51 0.07
C LEU A 173 -0.74 -19.33 0.21
N VAL A 174 -1.71 -18.87 1.02
CA VAL A 174 -3.04 -19.48 1.11
C VAL A 174 -3.78 -19.41 -0.22
N ALA A 175 -3.63 -18.32 -0.96
CA ALA A 175 -4.17 -18.11 -2.29
C ALA A 175 -3.30 -18.71 -3.41
N GLY A 176 -2.20 -19.39 -3.08
CA GLY A 176 -1.14 -19.71 -4.04
C GLY A 176 -1.59 -20.52 -5.24
N GLY A 177 -2.51 -21.47 -5.05
CA GLY A 177 -3.08 -22.25 -6.16
C GLY A 177 -3.85 -21.39 -7.16
N ARG A 178 -4.59 -20.38 -6.70
CA ARG A 178 -5.35 -19.44 -7.54
C ARG A 178 -4.42 -18.44 -8.23
N LEU A 179 -3.49 -17.87 -7.46
CA LEU A 179 -2.54 -16.89 -7.98
C LEU A 179 -1.60 -17.49 -9.02
N ALA A 180 -1.12 -18.73 -8.80
CA ALA A 180 -0.27 -19.42 -9.76
C ALA A 180 -1.03 -19.89 -11.02
N GLY A 181 -2.34 -20.16 -10.89
CA GLY A 181 -3.21 -20.56 -11.98
C GLY A 181 -3.81 -19.40 -12.79
N ALA A 182 -3.49 -18.15 -12.45
CA ALA A 182 -4.07 -16.98 -13.12
C ALA A 182 -3.72 -16.94 -14.62
N GLU A 183 -4.73 -16.66 -15.45
CA GLU A 183 -4.54 -16.50 -16.89
C GLU A 183 -3.74 -15.23 -17.16
N THR A 184 -2.68 -15.35 -17.93
CA THR A 184 -1.79 -14.21 -18.23
C THR A 184 -1.50 -14.12 -19.72
N GLU A 185 -2.39 -14.70 -20.53
CA GLU A 185 -2.37 -14.56 -21.98
C GLU A 185 -2.42 -13.07 -22.34
N GLY A 186 -1.38 -12.58 -23.03
CA GLY A 186 -1.26 -11.17 -23.41
C GLY A 186 -0.52 -10.24 -22.43
N ALA A 187 0.05 -10.74 -21.32
CA ALA A 187 0.91 -9.93 -20.43
C ALA A 187 2.27 -9.55 -21.05
N VAL A 188 2.65 -10.24 -22.13
CA VAL A 188 3.85 -9.94 -22.90
C VAL A 188 3.56 -8.75 -23.81
N LEU A 189 4.50 -7.81 -23.91
CA LEU A 189 4.52 -6.58 -24.71
C LEU A 189 4.18 -6.77 -26.22
N GLY A 190 3.01 -7.29 -26.56
CA GLY A 190 2.53 -7.48 -27.94
C GLY A 190 3.35 -8.44 -28.82
N LEU A 191 4.26 -9.24 -28.27
CA LEU A 191 5.04 -10.20 -29.06
C LEU A 191 4.20 -11.45 -29.36
N GLN A 192 3.78 -11.57 -30.63
CA GLN A 192 3.11 -12.75 -31.16
C GLN A 192 4.05 -13.97 -31.11
N GLY A 193 3.65 -15.06 -30.44
CA GLY A 193 4.38 -16.33 -30.49
C GLY A 193 4.43 -17.16 -29.19
N PHE A 194 4.02 -16.61 -28.04
CA PHE A 194 4.03 -17.33 -26.75
C PHE A 194 2.63 -17.45 -26.15
N GLY A 195 1.75 -18.22 -26.79
CA GLY A 195 0.38 -18.50 -26.34
C GLY A 195 0.28 -19.38 -25.08
N GLU A 196 1.11 -19.13 -24.06
CA GLU A 196 1.06 -19.84 -22.78
C GLU A 196 0.86 -18.85 -21.62
N SER A 197 0.11 -19.27 -20.60
CA SER A 197 -0.04 -18.54 -19.35
C SER A 197 1.22 -18.67 -18.48
N PHE A 198 1.83 -17.55 -18.11
CA PHE A 198 2.98 -17.45 -17.21
C PHE A 198 2.61 -17.19 -15.74
N GLY A 199 1.39 -17.56 -15.30
CA GLY A 199 0.89 -17.30 -13.95
C GLY A 199 1.83 -17.79 -12.84
N VAL A 200 2.36 -19.01 -12.99
CA VAL A 200 3.33 -19.61 -12.05
C VAL A 200 4.62 -18.79 -11.97
N PHE A 201 5.13 -18.28 -13.09
CA PHE A 201 6.35 -17.46 -13.11
C PHE A 201 6.13 -16.11 -12.44
N PHE A 202 5.03 -15.43 -12.75
CA PHE A 202 4.68 -14.18 -12.10
C PHE A 202 4.44 -14.38 -10.60
N TYR A 203 3.81 -15.46 -10.19
CA TYR A 203 3.67 -15.82 -8.78
C TYR A 203 5.03 -16.07 -8.11
N GLY A 204 5.96 -16.76 -8.78
CA GLY A 204 7.33 -16.93 -8.30
C GLY A 204 8.11 -15.61 -8.16
N ILE A 205 7.95 -14.69 -9.12
CA ILE A 205 8.53 -13.33 -9.05
C ILE A 205 7.92 -12.55 -7.89
N TRP A 206 6.61 -12.66 -7.66
CA TRP A 206 5.95 -12.04 -6.53
C TRP A 206 6.55 -12.53 -5.20
N ILE A 207 6.71 -13.85 -5.02
CA ILE A 207 7.35 -14.44 -3.84
C ILE A 207 8.77 -13.87 -3.66
N ALA A 208 9.58 -13.86 -4.72
CA ALA A 208 10.95 -13.38 -4.65
C ALA A 208 11.02 -11.89 -4.25
N LEU A 209 10.18 -11.05 -4.83
CA LEU A 209 10.10 -9.63 -4.50
C LEU A 209 9.60 -9.39 -3.08
N LEU A 210 8.62 -10.18 -2.61
CA LEU A 210 8.08 -10.07 -1.26
C LEU A 210 9.12 -10.50 -0.21
N ILE A 211 9.83 -11.60 -0.44
CA ILE A 211 10.95 -12.05 0.41
C ILE A 211 12.03 -10.97 0.45
N PHE A 212 12.42 -10.44 -0.71
CA PHE A 212 13.42 -9.38 -0.77
C PHE A 212 12.97 -8.13 0.01
N THR A 213 11.71 -7.71 -0.15
CA THR A 213 11.09 -6.63 0.63
C THR A 213 11.16 -6.89 2.13
N GLY A 214 10.86 -8.12 2.56
CA GLY A 214 10.99 -8.56 3.95
C GLY A 214 12.42 -8.46 4.49
N VAL A 215 13.40 -8.94 3.71
CA VAL A 215 14.81 -8.89 4.07
C VAL A 215 15.29 -7.44 4.23
N VAL A 216 15.02 -6.56 3.25
CA VAL A 216 15.44 -5.16 3.34
C VAL A 216 14.74 -4.41 4.47
N SER A 217 13.47 -4.72 4.74
CA SER A 217 12.71 -4.14 5.86
C SER A 217 13.24 -4.61 7.21
N TRP A 218 13.65 -5.88 7.31
CA TRP A 218 14.32 -6.42 8.49
C TRP A 218 15.70 -5.78 8.70
N MET A 219 16.48 -5.60 7.63
CA MET A 219 17.76 -4.88 7.69
C MET A 219 17.54 -3.43 8.12
N ALA A 220 16.52 -2.74 7.59
CA ALA A 220 16.16 -1.38 7.99
C ALA A 220 15.84 -1.34 9.50
N ARG A 221 15.08 -2.32 9.99
CA ARG A 221 14.79 -2.46 11.43
C ARG A 221 16.06 -2.62 12.27
N ARG A 222 17.04 -3.39 11.80
CA ARG A 222 18.34 -3.57 12.45
C ARG A 222 19.14 -2.27 12.45
N CYS A 223 19.19 -1.55 11.33
CA CYS A 223 19.82 -0.24 11.23
C CYS A 223 19.21 0.76 12.23
N VAL A 224 17.89 0.79 12.39
CA VAL A 224 17.22 1.61 13.41
C VAL A 224 17.67 1.25 14.83
N LYS A 225 17.83 -0.04 15.16
CA LYS A 225 18.27 -0.50 16.50
C LYS A 225 19.67 -0.02 16.85
N ILE A 226 20.59 -0.02 15.88
CA ILE A 226 21.96 0.48 16.05
C ILE A 226 22.09 1.98 15.76
N ARG A 227 20.96 2.70 15.63
CA ARG A 227 20.88 4.15 15.35
C ARG A 227 21.52 4.59 14.02
N SER A 228 21.70 3.69 13.06
CA SER A 228 22.11 4.02 11.69
C SER A 228 20.89 4.42 10.85
N ILE A 229 20.36 5.62 11.09
CA ILE A 229 19.13 6.09 10.43
C ILE A 229 19.33 6.31 8.94
N GLN A 230 20.48 6.84 8.50
CA GLN A 230 20.73 7.08 7.08
C GLN A 230 20.69 5.78 6.26
N SER A 231 21.29 4.69 6.78
CA SER A 231 21.20 3.37 6.15
C SER A 231 19.77 2.82 6.18
N ALA A 232 19.06 2.99 7.30
CA ALA A 232 17.66 2.56 7.40
C ALA A 232 16.78 3.25 6.34
N THR A 233 16.96 4.56 6.15
CA THR A 233 16.25 5.32 5.12
C THR A 233 16.59 4.83 3.71
N GLY A 234 17.88 4.57 3.43
CA GLY A 234 18.32 3.97 2.17
C GLY A 234 17.60 2.66 1.85
N LEU A 235 17.47 1.78 2.84
CA LEU A 235 16.77 0.51 2.70
C LEU A 235 15.26 0.68 2.50
N PHE A 236 14.63 1.69 3.10
CA PHE A 236 13.22 1.99 2.84
C PHE A 236 12.95 2.50 1.42
N TYR A 237 13.90 3.21 0.78
CA TYR A 237 13.77 3.55 -0.65
C TYR A 237 13.78 2.31 -1.54
N VAL A 238 14.58 1.30 -1.19
CA VAL A 238 14.58 0.03 -1.91
C VAL A 238 13.27 -0.73 -1.62
N ALA A 239 12.86 -0.77 -0.36
CA ALA A 239 11.66 -1.48 0.09
C ALA A 239 10.38 -0.96 -0.58
N ILE A 240 10.21 0.35 -0.75
CA ILE A 240 9.01 0.91 -1.41
C ILE A 240 8.93 0.49 -2.88
N LEU A 241 10.08 0.41 -3.58
CA LEU A 241 10.12 -0.01 -4.97
C LEU A 241 9.77 -1.50 -5.09
N THR A 242 10.36 -2.35 -4.26
CA THR A 242 10.11 -3.80 -4.35
C THR A 242 8.74 -4.19 -3.81
N ALA A 243 8.25 -3.53 -2.75
CA ALA A 243 6.88 -3.69 -2.27
C ALA A 243 5.87 -3.20 -3.32
N GLY A 244 6.12 -2.05 -3.95
CA GLY A 244 5.24 -1.49 -4.99
C GLY A 244 5.07 -2.46 -6.17
N VAL A 245 6.17 -3.02 -6.68
CA VAL A 245 6.14 -4.00 -7.78
C VAL A 245 5.52 -5.33 -7.33
N SER A 246 5.85 -5.80 -6.13
CA SER A 246 5.25 -7.02 -5.56
C SER A 246 3.73 -6.88 -5.46
N GLU A 247 3.24 -5.79 -4.86
CA GLU A 247 1.82 -5.59 -4.66
C GLU A 247 1.08 -5.31 -5.98
N PHE A 248 1.73 -4.66 -6.96
CA PHE A 248 1.19 -4.58 -8.32
C PHE A 248 1.01 -5.96 -8.93
N LEU A 249 2.03 -6.83 -8.82
CA LEU A 249 2.02 -8.16 -9.41
C LEU A 249 0.95 -9.06 -8.80
N VAL A 250 0.76 -9.02 -7.47
CA VAL A 250 -0.31 -9.81 -6.86
C VAL A 250 -1.70 -9.28 -7.23
N ARG A 251 -1.91 -7.95 -7.36
CA ARG A 251 -3.20 -7.42 -7.87
C ARG A 251 -3.44 -7.83 -9.31
N TYR A 252 -2.39 -7.86 -10.12
CA TYR A 252 -2.46 -8.38 -11.48
C TYR A 252 -2.90 -9.84 -11.49
N LEU A 253 -2.27 -10.70 -10.68
CA LEU A 253 -2.68 -12.10 -10.57
C LEU A 253 -4.10 -12.26 -10.00
N MET A 254 -4.50 -11.47 -9.01
CA MET A 254 -5.85 -11.51 -8.44
C MET A 254 -6.93 -11.20 -9.48
N VAL A 255 -6.72 -10.17 -10.31
CA VAL A 255 -7.70 -9.74 -11.33
C VAL A 255 -7.82 -10.75 -12.47
N ASN A 256 -6.79 -11.56 -12.73
CA ASN A 256 -6.79 -12.56 -13.80
C ASN A 256 -6.86 -14.01 -13.29
N ALA A 257 -7.08 -14.22 -11.99
CA ALA A 257 -7.35 -15.55 -11.45
C ALA A 257 -8.81 -15.90 -11.72
N SER A 258 -9.03 -16.93 -12.55
CA SER A 258 -10.31 -17.59 -12.82
C SER A 258 -10.59 -18.69 -11.80
#